data_AF-A0A1M3C3B1-F1
#
_entry.id   AF-A0A1M3C3B1-F1
#
_cell.length_a   1.000
_cell.length_b   1.000
_cell.length_c   1.000
_cell.angle_alpha   90.00
_cell.angle_beta   90.00
_cell.angle_gamma   90.00
#
_symmetry.space_group_name_H-M   'P 1'
#
loop_
_entity.id
_entity.type
_entity.pdbx_description
1 polymer ?
#
loop_
_entity_poly.entity_id
_entity_poly.type
_entity_poly.pdbx_seq_one_letter_code
_entity_poly.pdbx_strand_id
1 'polypeptide(L)'
;MLMTVGLDLAAPKLRSCKLIDISRGGASFTVTTTIGLPLHYYLSIVGVTSRIGCAEVYRTDSRVGVQFIKEIDEELLHSIVRSDYFTGAGQGRPKKEERRYMAGVERGGVGSAIT
;
A
#
# COMPACT_ATOMS: atom_id res chain seq x y z
N MET A 1 -2.65 5.89 -1.18
CA MET A 1 -3.15 6.59 0.03
C MET A 1 -2.96 8.08 -0.15
N LEU A 2 -3.99 8.87 0.15
CA LEU A 2 -3.94 10.34 0.22
C LEU A 2 -3.70 10.78 1.64
N MET A 3 -2.81 11.73 1.83
CA MET A 3 -2.48 12.34 3.11
C MET A 3 -2.70 13.84 3.02
N THR A 4 -3.63 14.34 3.83
CA THR A 4 -3.97 15.77 3.90
C THR A 4 -3.64 16.30 5.28
N VAL A 5 -3.00 17.46 5.36
CA VAL A 5 -2.75 18.15 6.63
C VAL A 5 -3.83 19.21 6.80
N GLY A 6 -4.50 19.21 7.96
CA GLY A 6 -5.52 20.20 8.29
C GLY A 6 -4.92 21.58 8.60
N LEU A 7 -5.76 22.62 8.59
CA LEU A 7 -5.36 24.00 8.92
C LEU A 7 -4.85 24.13 10.36
N ASP A 8 -5.30 23.23 11.23
CA ASP A 8 -4.91 23.08 12.63
C ASP A 8 -3.56 22.39 12.82
N LEU A 9 -2.90 21.95 11.74
CA LEU A 9 -1.75 21.03 11.76
C LEU A 9 -1.99 19.77 12.62
N ALA A 10 -3.26 19.44 12.92
CA ALA A 10 -3.59 18.23 13.64
C ALA A 10 -3.25 17.01 12.79
N ALA A 11 -3.23 15.84 13.43
CA ALA A 11 -2.82 14.57 12.85
C ALA A 11 -3.25 14.42 11.37
N PRO A 12 -2.33 14.01 10.47
CA PRO A 12 -2.61 13.95 9.05
C PRO A 12 -3.79 13.02 8.77
N LYS A 13 -4.79 13.53 8.03
CA LYS A 13 -5.95 12.74 7.63
C LYS A 13 -5.56 11.87 6.45
N LEU A 14 -5.72 10.56 6.63
CA LEU A 14 -5.43 9.54 5.62
C LEU A 14 -6.71 9.09 4.93
N ARG A 15 -6.66 8.95 3.60
CA ARG A 15 -7.73 8.38 2.80
C ARG A 15 -7.21 7.34 1.82
N SER A 16 -7.93 6.23 1.69
CA SER A 16 -7.69 5.25 0.64
C SER A 16 -8.13 5.80 -0.71
N CYS A 17 -7.31 5.57 -1.73
CA CYS A 17 -7.57 5.96 -3.11
C CYS A 17 -7.02 4.88 -4.04
N LYS A 18 -7.62 4.75 -5.22
CA LYS A 18 -7.15 3.86 -6.28
C LYS A 18 -6.48 4.68 -7.37
N LEU A 19 -5.20 4.43 -7.60
CA LEU A 19 -4.44 5.05 -8.69
C LEU A 19 -5.01 4.57 -10.04
N ILE A 20 -5.17 5.48 -11.00
CA ILE A 20 -5.66 5.19 -12.36
C ILE A 20 -4.51 5.30 -13.36
N ASP A 21 -3.80 6.42 -13.30
CA ASP A 21 -2.66 6.72 -14.16
C ASP A 21 -1.64 7.55 -13.38
N ILE A 22 -0.38 7.46 -13.78
CA ILE A 22 0.72 8.22 -13.23
C ILE A 22 1.75 8.51 -14.31
N SER A 23 2.36 9.69 -14.20
CA SER A 23 3.49 10.14 -15.02
C SER A 23 4.53 10.81 -14.12
N ARG A 24 5.61 11.35 -14.70
CA ARG A 24 6.57 12.15 -13.96
C ARG A 24 6.01 13.46 -13.41
N GLY A 25 5.00 14.02 -14.09
CA GLY A 25 4.45 15.33 -13.77
C GLY A 25 3.17 15.29 -12.94
N GLY A 26 2.47 14.16 -12.88
CA GLY A 26 1.15 14.11 -12.27
C GLY A 26 0.53 12.73 -12.26
N ALA A 27 -0.70 12.63 -11.74
CA ALA A 27 -1.44 11.40 -11.64
C ALA A 27 -2.96 11.63 -11.64
N SER A 28 -3.72 10.60 -11.96
CA SER A 28 -5.15 10.52 -11.68
C SER A 28 -5.46 9.37 -10.73
N PHE A 29 -6.43 9.57 -9.85
CA PHE A 29 -6.91 8.54 -8.94
C PHE A 29 -8.39 8.74 -8.61
N THR A 30 -9.02 7.68 -8.10
CA THR A 30 -10.38 7.74 -7.54
C THR A 30 -10.38 7.61 -6.02
N VAL A 31 -11.26 8.38 -5.38
CA VAL A 31 -11.52 8.34 -3.93
C VAL A 31 -12.99 8.02 -3.66
N THR A 32 -13.28 7.41 -2.51
CA THR A 32 -14.68 7.18 -2.09
C THR A 32 -15.45 8.49 -1.93
N THR A 33 -14.80 9.54 -1.42
CA THR A 33 -15.39 10.87 -1.28
C THR A 33 -14.35 11.97 -1.40
N THR A 34 -14.71 13.03 -2.13
CA THR A 34 -13.90 14.24 -2.31
C THR A 34 -14.21 15.31 -1.25
N ILE A 35 -15.21 15.08 -0.39
CA ILE A 35 -15.59 16.00 0.68
C ILE A 35 -14.38 16.22 1.61
N GLY A 36 -14.06 17.49 1.86
CA GLY A 36 -12.93 17.87 2.71
C GLY A 36 -11.54 17.48 2.16
N LEU A 37 -11.42 17.17 0.87
CA LEU A 37 -10.11 17.04 0.21
C LEU A 37 -9.59 18.46 -0.13
N PRO A 38 -8.44 18.90 0.44
CA PRO A 38 -7.86 20.21 0.16
C PRO A 38 -7.31 20.29 -1.26
N LEU A 39 -6.89 21.47 -1.70
CA LEU A 39 -6.28 21.68 -3.02
C LEU A 39 -4.85 21.12 -3.12
N HIS A 40 -4.15 21.02 -1.99
CA HIS A 40 -2.78 20.50 -1.92
C HIS A 40 -2.69 19.38 -0.90
N TYR A 41 -2.06 18.28 -1.27
CA TYR A 41 -1.94 17.09 -0.44
C TYR A 41 -0.82 16.18 -0.91
N TYR A 42 -0.48 15.19 -0.10
CA TYR A 42 0.52 14.20 -0.43
C TYR A 42 -0.12 12.90 -0.90
N LEU A 43 0.43 12.33 -1.97
CA LEU A 43 0.22 10.94 -2.34
C LEU A 43 1.28 10.06 -1.69
N SER A 44 0.84 9.01 -1.03
CA SER A 44 1.65 7.93 -0.48
C SER A 44 1.24 6.63 -1.16
N ILE A 45 2.18 6.02 -1.86
CA ILE A 45 1.95 4.79 -2.63
C ILE A 45 2.44 3.61 -1.81
N VAL A 46 1.66 2.54 -1.77
CA VAL A 46 2.02 1.35 -1.00
C VAL A 46 3.26 0.72 -1.61
N GLY A 47 4.24 0.37 -0.77
CA GLY A 47 5.53 -0.18 -1.22
C GLY A 47 6.55 0.87 -1.63
N VAL A 48 6.21 2.17 -1.58
CA VAL A 48 7.11 3.29 -1.86
C VAL A 48 7.25 4.15 -0.60
N THR A 49 8.49 4.43 -0.20
CA THR A 49 8.78 5.19 1.03
C THR A 49 8.53 6.69 0.87
N SER A 50 8.72 7.20 -0.34
CA SER A 50 8.57 8.61 -0.68
C SER A 50 7.10 9.05 -0.73
N ARG A 51 6.84 10.27 -0.26
CA ARG A 51 5.56 10.96 -0.41
C ARG A 51 5.68 12.00 -1.53
N ILE A 52 4.68 12.08 -2.39
CA ILE A 52 4.68 12.98 -3.55
C ILE A 52 3.75 14.14 -3.25
N GLY A 53 4.26 15.37 -3.22
CA GLY A 53 3.47 16.59 -3.05
C GLY A 53 2.68 16.91 -4.32
N CYS A 54 1.36 17.08 -4.18
CA CYS A 54 0.43 17.20 -5.29
C CYS A 54 -0.46 18.45 -5.13
N ALA A 55 -0.81 19.06 -6.27
CA ALA A 55 -1.82 20.10 -6.40
C ALA A 55 -2.97 19.59 -7.29
N GLU A 56 -4.20 19.80 -6.86
CA GLU A 56 -5.39 19.45 -7.65
C GLU A 56 -5.47 20.29 -8.93
N VAL A 57 -5.68 19.62 -10.06
CA VAL A 57 -5.87 20.25 -11.39
C VAL A 57 -7.34 20.19 -11.78
N TYR A 58 -7.98 19.04 -11.55
CA TYR A 58 -9.41 18.87 -11.80
C TYR A 58 -10.02 17.86 -10.83
N ARG A 59 -11.33 17.97 -10.66
CA ARG A 59 -12.15 17.04 -9.89
C ARG A 59 -13.48 16.84 -10.59
N THR A 60 -13.84 15.58 -10.79
CA THR A 60 -15.11 15.19 -11.39
C THR A 60 -15.63 13.98 -10.61
N ASP A 61 -16.69 14.20 -9.84
CA ASP A 61 -17.25 13.22 -8.90
C ASP A 61 -16.22 12.66 -7.92
N SER A 62 -15.90 11.37 -8.06
CA SER A 62 -14.90 10.65 -7.28
C SER A 62 -13.51 10.64 -7.92
N ARG A 63 -13.36 11.14 -9.15
CA ARG A 63 -12.09 11.16 -9.88
C ARG A 63 -11.38 12.50 -9.69
N VAL A 64 -10.09 12.42 -9.41
CA VAL A 64 -9.25 13.58 -9.16
C VAL A 64 -8.01 13.48 -10.03
N GLY A 65 -7.64 14.59 -10.65
CA GLY A 65 -6.37 14.74 -11.35
C GLY A 65 -5.47 15.73 -10.61
N VAL A 66 -4.20 15.38 -10.52
CA VAL A 66 -3.21 16.19 -9.82
C VAL A 66 -1.96 16.43 -10.65
N GLN A 67 -1.38 17.61 -10.45
CA GLN A 67 -0.03 17.95 -10.87
C GLN A 67 0.90 17.79 -9.66
N PHE A 68 2.07 17.20 -9.86
CA PHE A 68 3.09 17.13 -8.83
C PHE A 68 3.77 18.49 -8.69
N ILE A 69 3.93 18.93 -7.44
CA ILE A 69 4.60 20.19 -7.09
C ILE A 69 6.07 20.15 -7.53
N LYS A 70 6.67 18.96 -7.43
CA LYS A 70 7.98 18.64 -7.97
C LYS A 70 7.84 17.38 -8.82
N GLU A 71 8.36 17.40 -10.04
CA GLU A 71 8.42 16.19 -10.86
C GLU A 71 9.13 15.06 -10.11
N ILE A 72 8.61 13.84 -10.26
CA ILE A 72 9.30 12.65 -9.78
C ILE A 72 10.36 12.23 -10.78
N ASP A 73 11.44 11.65 -10.28
CA ASP A 73 12.47 11.03 -11.11
C ASP A 73 11.95 9.72 -11.74
N GLU A 74 12.66 9.28 -12.79
CA GLU A 74 12.30 8.07 -13.53
C GLU A 74 12.44 6.80 -12.68
N GLU A 75 13.39 6.79 -11.74
CA GLU A 75 13.63 5.64 -10.85
C GLU A 75 12.46 5.41 -9.89
N LEU A 76 11.94 6.48 -9.32
CA LEU A 76 10.75 6.51 -8.47
C LEU A 76 9.51 6.13 -9.28
N LEU A 77 9.33 6.67 -10.48
CA LEU A 77 8.23 6.27 -11.36
C LEU A 77 8.27 4.76 -11.65
N HIS A 78 9.43 4.23 -12.02
CA HIS A 78 9.62 2.79 -12.22
C HIS A 78 9.33 1.97 -10.97
N SER A 79 9.74 2.46 -9.79
CA SER A 79 9.45 1.78 -8.52
C SER A 79 7.94 1.69 -8.26
N ILE A 80 7.21 2.78 -8.54
CA ILE A 80 5.75 2.86 -8.37
C ILE A 80 5.05 1.87 -9.30
N VAL A 81 5.40 1.89 -10.58
CA VAL A 81 4.79 0.99 -11.59
C VAL A 81 5.03 -0.47 -11.24
N ARG A 82 6.23 -0.81 -10.75
CA ARG A 82 6.52 -2.18 -10.27
C ARG A 82 5.70 -2.53 -9.02
N SER A 83 5.66 -1.64 -8.03
CA SER A 83 4.90 -1.87 -6.80
C SER A 83 3.41 -2.08 -7.05
N ASP A 84 2.82 -1.32 -7.98
CA ASP A 84 1.42 -1.49 -8.38
C ASP A 84 1.18 -2.87 -9.03
N TYR A 85 2.10 -3.32 -9.89
CA TYR A 85 2.04 -4.65 -10.49
C TYR A 85 2.06 -5.77 -9.43
N PHE A 86 2.96 -5.69 -8.45
CA PHE A 86 3.04 -6.68 -7.37
C PHE A 86 1.86 -6.63 -6.40
N THR A 87 1.23 -5.47 -6.25
CA THR A 87 0.07 -5.30 -5.35
C THR A 87 -1.24 -5.72 -6.04
N GLY A 88 -1.31 -5.63 -7.38
CA GLY A 88 -2.47 -6.02 -8.20
C GLY A 88 -2.49 -7.50 -8.63
N ALA A 89 -1.33 -8.14 -8.78
CA ALA A 89 -1.24 -9.59 -8.94
C ALA A 89 -1.48 -10.23 -7.57
N GLY A 90 -2.66 -10.84 -7.40
CA GLY A 90 -3.18 -11.32 -6.13
C GLY A 90 -2.17 -12.01 -5.24
N GLN A 91 -2.35 -11.84 -3.92
CA GLN A 91 -1.73 -12.62 -2.85
C GLN A 91 -1.32 -14.01 -3.35
N GLY A 92 -0.05 -14.16 -3.72
CA GLY A 92 0.54 -15.48 -3.81
C GLY A 92 0.34 -16.07 -2.43
N ARG A 93 -0.59 -17.02 -2.30
CA ARG A 93 -0.89 -17.68 -1.03
C ARG A 93 0.47 -18.04 -0.41
N PRO A 94 0.78 -17.58 0.81
CA PRO A 94 2.02 -18.00 1.45
C PRO A 94 2.00 -19.53 1.42
N LYS A 95 3.03 -20.13 0.82
CA LYS A 95 3.22 -21.59 0.84
C LYS A 95 3.15 -21.96 2.31
N LYS A 96 2.06 -22.62 2.72
CA LYS A 96 1.85 -23.05 4.09
C LYS A 96 2.99 -24.00 4.40
N GLU A 97 4.02 -23.51 5.10
CA GLU A 97 5.11 -24.33 5.56
C GLU A 97 4.45 -25.33 6.53
N GLU A 98 4.30 -26.56 6.07
CA GLU A 98 3.83 -27.67 6.88
C GLU A 98 4.92 -27.93 7.92
N ARG A 99 4.87 -27.17 9.01
CA ARG A 99 5.65 -27.44 10.19
C ARG A 99 5.21 -28.82 10.69
N ARG A 100 6.03 -29.83 10.42
CA ARG A 100 5.96 -31.11 11.15
C ARG A 100 6.38 -30.83 12.58
N TYR A 101 5.43 -30.60 13.46
CA TYR A 101 5.66 -30.64 14.90
C TYR A 101 5.38 -32.06 15.39
N MET A 102 6.41 -32.70 15.96
CA MET A 102 6.31 -33.75 16.99
C MET A 102 5.11 -34.71 16.88
N ALA A 103 5.28 -35.84 16.16
CA ALA A 103 4.48 -37.02 16.48
C ALA A 103 4.96 -37.53 17.84
N GLY A 104 4.16 -37.29 18.88
CA GLY A 104 4.46 -37.71 20.24
C GLY A 104 4.72 -39.21 20.30
N VAL A 105 5.84 -39.61 20.87
CA VAL A 105 6.02 -40.97 21.37
C VAL A 105 5.79 -40.90 22.88
N GLU A 106 4.66 -41.44 23.29
CA GLU A 106 4.27 -41.53 24.68
C GLU A 106 5.24 -42.42 25.47
N ARG A 107 5.65 -41.88 26.61
CA ARG A 107 5.95 -42.48 27.93
C ARG A 107 6.38 -43.95 27.99
N GLY A 108 7.54 -44.14 28.64
CA GLY A 108 8.16 -45.44 28.85
C GLY A 108 7.42 -46.40 29.78
N GLY A 109 7.87 -47.67 29.71
CA GLY A 109 7.41 -48.76 30.53
C GLY A 109 8.28 -50.01 30.36
N VAL A 110 9.25 -50.17 31.27
CA VAL A 110 9.67 -51.40 31.97
C VAL A 110 9.84 -52.71 31.17
N GLY A 111 11.10 -53.11 31.04
CA GLY A 111 11.66 -54.39 31.52
C GLY A 111 10.94 -55.73 31.28
N SER A 112 11.71 -56.61 30.60
CA SER A 112 11.91 -58.05 30.88
C SER A 112 10.75 -59.04 30.68
N ALA A 113 10.94 -59.95 29.71
CA ALA A 113 10.37 -61.30 29.73
C ALA A 113 11.26 -62.28 28.92
N ILE A 114 12.07 -63.05 29.67
CA ILE A 114 12.34 -64.50 29.57
C ILE A 114 12.77 -65.15 28.23
N THR A 115 14.01 -65.66 28.22
CA THR A 115 14.27 -67.11 28.19
C THR A 115 15.02 -67.46 29.47
#